data_AF-A0A0S8J3L7-F1
#
_entry.id   AF-A0A0S8J3L7-F1
#
_cell.length_a   1.000
_cell.length_b   1.000
_cell.length_c   1.000
_cell.angle_alpha   90.00
_cell.angle_beta   90.00
_cell.angle_gamma   90.00
#
_symmetry.space_group_name_H-M   'P 1'
#
loop_
_entity.id
_entity.type
_entity.pdbx_description
1 polymer ?
#
loop_
_entity_poly.entity_id
_entity_poly.type
_entity_poly.pdbx_seq_one_letter_code
_entity_poly.pdbx_strand_id
1 'polypeptide(L)'
;MQTQELVEALKEHVTCLDAEKIEKIDFDQMQEDLKNSIEALISLQRNKRLCEKLLADFKSEIKKMSLAISRAKGDVNASGLVERFLSSEDLSFEELVLLRDKVREDFNKSFPSRTQAKVVDSLEFGELKISEFKAGVKE
;
A
#
# COMPACT_ATOMS: atom_id res chain seq x y z
N MET A 1 59.75 39.79 -20.50
CA MET A 1 58.34 39.59 -20.10
C MET A 1 57.95 40.75 -19.21
N GLN A 2 57.28 41.71 -19.80
CA GLN A 2 56.96 43.01 -19.20
C GLN A 2 55.64 42.88 -18.44
N THR A 3 55.52 43.53 -17.30
CA THR A 3 54.37 43.48 -16.37
C THR A 3 53.00 43.64 -17.06
N GLN A 4 52.96 44.28 -18.23
CA GLN A 4 51.79 44.38 -19.10
C GLN A 4 51.27 43.05 -19.66
N GLU A 5 52.15 42.13 -20.09
CA GLU A 5 51.74 40.80 -20.59
C GLU A 5 51.09 39.98 -19.46
N LEU A 6 51.59 40.13 -18.23
CA LEU A 6 51.03 39.45 -17.06
C LEU A 6 49.64 40.02 -16.68
N VAL A 7 49.45 41.33 -16.81
CA VAL A 7 48.16 41.99 -16.54
C VAL A 7 47.10 41.62 -17.59
N GLU A 8 47.48 41.52 -18.87
CA GLU A 8 46.59 41.04 -19.93
C GLU A 8 46.17 39.59 -19.68
N ALA A 9 47.13 38.70 -19.40
CA ALA A 9 46.85 37.30 -19.10
C ALA A 9 45.94 37.12 -17.87
N LEU A 10 46.11 37.96 -16.83
CA LEU A 10 45.25 37.96 -15.65
C LEU A 10 43.82 38.43 -15.98
N LYS A 11 43.66 39.42 -16.86
CA LYS A 11 42.33 39.90 -17.30
C LYS A 11 41.61 38.84 -18.15
N GLU A 12 42.33 38.15 -19.03
CA GLU A 12 41.79 37.01 -19.78
C GLU A 12 41.36 35.87 -18.84
N HIS A 13 42.13 35.58 -17.80
CA HIS A 13 41.74 34.57 -16.81
C HIS A 13 40.49 34.95 -16.01
N VAL A 14 40.34 36.21 -15.61
CA VAL A 14 39.14 36.69 -14.89
C VAL A 14 37.91 36.64 -15.79
N THR A 15 38.05 37.02 -17.07
CA THR A 15 36.95 36.92 -18.03
C THR A 15 36.57 35.47 -18.37
N CYS A 16 37.53 34.55 -18.40
CA CYS A 16 37.24 33.12 -18.48
C CYS A 16 36.51 32.59 -17.24
N LEU A 17 36.86 33.06 -16.04
CA LEU A 17 36.16 32.69 -14.79
C LEU A 17 34.74 33.27 -14.71
N ASP A 18 34.50 34.45 -15.29
CA ASP A 18 33.16 35.03 -15.41
C ASP A 18 32.33 34.36 -16.54
N ALA A 19 33.01 33.83 -17.57
CA ALA A 19 32.40 33.12 -18.71
C ALA A 19 32.10 31.64 -18.40
N GLU A 20 32.93 31.01 -17.57
CA GLU A 20 32.57 29.78 -16.87
C GLU A 20 31.43 30.14 -15.91
N LYS A 21 30.20 30.02 -16.38
CA LYS A 21 29.02 29.97 -15.51
C LYS A 21 29.23 28.80 -14.55
N ILE A 22 29.91 29.06 -13.43
CA ILE A 22 29.91 28.19 -12.27
C ILE A 22 28.44 28.14 -11.88
N GLU A 23 27.80 27.01 -12.17
CA GLU A 23 26.45 26.73 -11.71
C GLU A 23 26.48 26.93 -10.20
N LYS A 24 25.85 28.00 -9.71
CA LYS A 24 25.74 28.24 -8.28
C LYS A 24 24.85 27.13 -7.74
N ILE A 25 25.48 26.11 -7.17
CA ILE A 25 24.79 25.03 -6.49
C ILE A 25 24.05 25.65 -5.30
N ASP A 26 22.73 25.59 -5.37
CA ASP A 26 21.87 25.99 -4.26
C ASP A 26 21.80 24.85 -3.26
N PHE A 27 22.72 24.89 -2.30
CA PHE A 27 22.83 23.88 -1.25
C PHE A 27 21.58 23.82 -0.35
N ASP A 28 20.90 24.94 -0.16
CA ASP A 28 19.70 25.01 0.66
C ASP A 28 18.55 24.28 -0.04
N GLN A 29 18.37 24.52 -1.34
CA GLN A 29 17.40 23.80 -2.16
C GLN A 29 17.70 22.29 -2.20
N MET A 30 18.96 21.90 -2.40
CA MET A 30 19.35 20.48 -2.38
C MET A 30 19.06 19.81 -1.04
N GLN A 31 19.27 20.51 0.07
CA GLN A 31 18.98 19.99 1.40
C GLN A 31 17.48 19.79 1.62
N GLU A 32 16.65 20.72 1.13
CA GLU A 32 15.19 20.60 1.18
C GLU A 32 14.68 19.44 0.31
N ASP A 33 15.18 19.30 -0.92
CA ASP A 33 14.83 18.21 -1.83
C ASP A 33 15.20 16.84 -1.26
N LEU A 34 16.37 16.74 -0.61
CA LEU A 34 16.80 15.52 0.06
C LEU A 34 15.89 15.18 1.24
N LYS A 35 15.50 16.17 2.04
CA LYS A 35 14.57 15.97 3.16
C LYS A 35 13.20 15.48 2.66
N ASN A 36 12.66 16.10 1.63
CA ASN A 36 11.40 15.69 1.00
C ASN A 36 11.48 14.25 0.46
N SER A 37 12.61 13.90 -0.16
CA SER A 37 12.85 12.54 -0.65
C SER A 37 12.91 11.51 0.49
N ILE A 38 13.55 11.83 1.61
CA ILE A 38 13.59 10.97 2.80
C ILE A 38 12.18 10.75 3.36
N GLU A 39 11.38 11.81 3.49
CA GLU A 39 10.00 11.71 3.97
C GLU A 39 9.13 10.84 3.05
N ALA A 40 9.29 11.00 1.72
CA ALA A 40 8.63 10.16 0.74
C ALA A 40 9.03 8.68 0.85
N LEU A 41 10.32 8.39 1.04
CA LEU A 41 10.81 7.02 1.24
C LEU A 41 10.27 6.38 2.52
N ILE A 42 10.18 7.14 3.63
CA ILE A 42 9.58 6.66 4.88
C ILE A 42 8.09 6.35 4.67
N SER A 43 7.37 7.20 3.96
CA SER A 43 5.96 6.99 3.62
C SER A 43 5.76 5.73 2.77
N LEU A 44 6.57 5.55 1.73
CA LEU A 44 6.56 4.36 0.88
C LEU A 44 6.84 3.08 1.69
N GLN A 45 7.79 3.13 2.63
CA GLN A 45 8.08 1.98 3.49
C GLN A 45 6.90 1.63 4.41
N ARG A 46 6.20 2.64 4.94
CA ARG A 46 4.97 2.42 5.75
C ARG A 46 3.87 1.78 4.90
N ASN A 47 3.64 2.29 3.69
CA ASN A 47 2.65 1.75 2.77
C ASN A 47 2.97 0.31 2.37
N LYS A 48 4.25 0.00 2.10
CA LYS A 48 4.69 -1.37 1.83
C LYS A 48 4.31 -2.32 2.97
N ARG A 49 4.58 -1.95 4.23
CA ARG A 49 4.21 -2.77 5.41
C ARG A 49 2.69 -2.95 5.54
N LEU A 50 1.91 -1.92 5.24
CA LEU A 50 0.45 -2.01 5.25
C LEU A 50 -0.06 -2.99 4.17
N CYS A 51 0.48 -2.91 2.95
CA CYS A 51 0.15 -3.84 1.87
C CYS A 51 0.54 -5.29 2.22
N GLU A 52 1.73 -5.50 2.79
CA GLU A 52 2.18 -6.81 3.25
C GLU A 52 1.24 -7.39 4.32
N LYS A 53 0.81 -6.56 5.27
CA LYS A 53 -0.17 -6.96 6.29
C LYS A 53 -1.52 -7.33 5.67
N LEU A 54 -2.05 -6.48 4.79
CA LEU A 54 -3.32 -6.75 4.10
C LEU A 54 -3.27 -8.05 3.29
N LEU A 55 -2.14 -8.31 2.61
CA LEU A 55 -1.91 -9.54 1.88
C LEU A 55 -1.89 -10.75 2.82
N ALA A 56 -1.21 -10.65 3.96
CA ALA A 56 -1.17 -11.71 4.96
C ALA A 56 -2.57 -12.00 5.53
N ASP A 57 -3.33 -10.96 5.86
CA ASP A 57 -4.72 -11.08 6.34
C ASP A 57 -5.61 -11.74 5.27
N PHE A 58 -5.46 -11.34 4.00
CA PHE A 58 -6.19 -11.93 2.88
C PHE A 58 -5.90 -13.43 2.70
N LYS A 59 -4.61 -13.82 2.71
CA LYS A 59 -4.20 -15.24 2.66
C LYS A 59 -4.73 -16.03 3.87
N SER A 60 -4.73 -15.41 5.06
CA SER A 60 -5.22 -16.01 6.30
C SER A 60 -6.71 -16.35 6.22
N GLU A 61 -7.54 -15.45 5.67
CA GLU A 61 -8.97 -15.71 5.51
C GLU A 61 -9.25 -16.86 4.53
N ILE A 62 -8.53 -16.94 3.40
CA ILE A 62 -8.62 -18.07 2.47
C ILE A 62 -8.30 -19.38 3.21
N LYS A 63 -7.21 -19.40 4.00
CA LYS A 63 -6.81 -20.58 4.77
C LYS A 63 -7.87 -20.99 5.79
N LYS A 64 -8.47 -20.04 6.53
CA LYS A 64 -9.54 -20.32 7.50
C LYS A 64 -10.77 -20.94 6.83
N MET A 65 -11.23 -20.36 5.72
CA MET A 65 -12.37 -20.91 4.96
C MET A 65 -12.07 -22.31 4.44
N SER A 66 -10.89 -22.52 3.84
CA SER A 66 -10.46 -23.83 3.35
C SER A 66 -10.42 -24.88 4.46
N LEU A 67 -9.87 -24.53 5.63
CA LEU A 67 -9.77 -25.42 6.77
C LEU A 67 -11.15 -25.81 7.30
N ALA A 68 -12.08 -24.85 7.37
CA ALA A 68 -13.46 -25.12 7.77
C ALA A 68 -14.15 -26.09 6.80
N ILE A 69 -14.01 -25.88 5.49
CA ILE A 69 -14.55 -26.78 4.45
C ILE A 69 -13.97 -28.19 4.62
N SER A 70 -12.65 -28.30 4.74
CA SER A 70 -11.96 -29.58 4.96
C SER A 70 -12.47 -30.31 6.19
N ARG A 71 -12.63 -29.61 7.31
CA ARG A 71 -13.19 -30.19 8.54
C ARG A 71 -14.63 -30.65 8.36
N ALA A 72 -15.47 -29.87 7.69
CA ALA A 72 -16.86 -30.25 7.43
C ALA A 72 -16.99 -31.45 6.49
N LYS A 73 -16.10 -31.59 5.51
CA LYS A 73 -16.08 -32.71 4.56
C LYS A 73 -15.34 -33.95 5.07
N GLY A 74 -14.62 -33.85 6.19
CA GLY A 74 -13.73 -34.91 6.67
C GLY A 74 -12.50 -35.13 5.77
N ASP A 75 -12.17 -34.17 4.90
CA ASP A 75 -11.07 -34.25 3.95
C ASP A 75 -9.97 -33.24 4.29
N VAL A 76 -8.95 -33.71 5.01
CA VAL A 76 -7.81 -32.91 5.45
C VAL A 76 -6.88 -32.54 4.27
N ASN A 77 -6.91 -33.30 3.18
CA ASN A 77 -5.97 -33.11 2.06
C ASN A 77 -6.28 -31.84 1.24
N ALA A 78 -7.56 -31.46 1.12
CA ALA A 78 -7.96 -30.26 0.39
C ALA A 78 -7.38 -28.96 1.01
N SER A 79 -7.34 -28.85 2.34
CA SER A 79 -6.69 -27.73 3.04
C SER A 79 -5.18 -27.69 2.80
N GLY A 80 -4.54 -28.86 2.71
CA GLY A 80 -3.10 -28.95 2.42
C GLY A 80 -2.72 -28.40 1.05
N LEU A 81 -3.57 -28.60 0.03
CA LEU A 81 -3.34 -28.06 -1.31
C LEU A 81 -3.46 -26.53 -1.35
N VAL A 82 -4.48 -25.98 -0.68
CA VAL A 82 -4.65 -24.51 -0.56
C VAL A 82 -3.46 -23.90 0.18
N GLU A 83 -2.97 -24.52 1.25
CA GLU A 83 -1.79 -24.04 1.97
C GLU A 83 -0.51 -24.04 1.14
N ARG A 84 -0.28 -25.09 0.33
CA ARG A 84 0.85 -25.14 -0.61
C ARG A 84 0.75 -24.05 -1.65
N PHE A 85 -0.44 -23.83 -2.20
CA PHE A 85 -0.66 -22.79 -3.21
C PHE A 85 -0.42 -21.38 -2.62
N LEU A 86 -0.94 -21.09 -1.43
CA LEU A 86 -0.73 -19.80 -0.75
C LEU A 86 0.74 -19.52 -0.39
N SER A 87 1.55 -20.59 -0.26
CA SER A 87 2.99 -20.52 0.04
C SER A 87 3.87 -20.48 -1.22
N SER A 88 3.28 -20.54 -2.42
CA SER A 88 4.02 -20.41 -3.68
C SER A 88 4.63 -19.02 -3.83
N GLU A 89 5.89 -18.96 -4.26
CA GLU A 89 6.61 -17.70 -4.50
C GLU A 89 6.08 -16.96 -5.74
N ASP A 90 5.57 -17.69 -6.73
CA ASP A 90 5.10 -17.14 -8.01
C ASP A 90 3.62 -16.73 -8.00
N LEU A 91 3.00 -16.65 -6.82
CA LEU A 91 1.57 -16.43 -6.71
C LEU A 91 1.20 -14.96 -6.98
N SER A 92 0.49 -14.72 -8.08
CA SER A 92 -0.02 -13.39 -8.42
C SER A 92 -1.23 -13.00 -7.55
N PHE A 93 -1.49 -11.69 -7.46
CA PHE A 93 -2.67 -11.17 -6.76
C PHE A 93 -3.99 -11.60 -7.42
N GLU A 94 -4.02 -11.69 -8.75
CA GLU A 94 -5.20 -12.13 -9.50
C GLU A 94 -5.54 -13.59 -9.21
N GLU A 95 -4.53 -14.47 -9.17
CA GLU A 95 -4.69 -15.87 -8.78
C GLU A 95 -5.18 -16.01 -7.33
N LEU A 96 -4.70 -15.15 -6.42
CA LEU A 96 -5.18 -15.08 -5.04
C LEU A 96 -6.67 -14.71 -4.97
N VAL A 97 -7.11 -13.75 -5.77
CA VAL A 97 -8.52 -13.34 -5.84
C VAL A 97 -9.37 -14.49 -6.38
N LEU A 98 -8.95 -15.14 -7.46
CA LEU A 98 -9.64 -16.30 -8.03
C LEU A 98 -9.75 -17.45 -7.03
N LEU A 99 -8.66 -17.75 -6.31
CA LEU A 99 -8.67 -18.77 -5.26
C LEU A 99 -9.65 -18.39 -4.14
N ARG A 100 -9.64 -17.14 -3.68
CA ARG A 100 -10.56 -16.65 -2.66
C ARG A 100 -12.01 -16.84 -3.09
N ASP A 101 -12.35 -16.47 -4.32
CA ASP A 101 -13.72 -16.58 -4.82
C ASP A 101 -14.18 -18.02 -4.88
N LYS A 102 -13.31 -18.92 -5.35
CA LYS A 102 -13.59 -20.36 -5.37
C LYS A 102 -13.78 -20.95 -3.98
N VAL A 103 -12.85 -20.68 -3.06
CA VAL A 103 -12.92 -21.15 -1.68
C VAL A 103 -14.15 -20.59 -0.97
N ARG A 104 -14.51 -19.32 -1.22
CA ARG A 104 -15.71 -18.69 -0.66
C ARG A 104 -16.99 -19.31 -1.20
N GLU A 105 -17.05 -19.61 -2.50
CA GLU A 105 -18.18 -20.31 -3.11
C GLU A 105 -18.38 -21.68 -2.47
N ASP A 106 -17.29 -22.46 -2.35
CA ASP A 106 -17.32 -23.78 -1.72
C ASP A 106 -17.66 -23.71 -0.22
N PHE A 107 -17.19 -22.67 0.47
CA PHE A 107 -17.56 -22.39 1.86
C PHE A 107 -19.07 -22.14 1.97
N ASN A 108 -19.62 -21.24 1.15
CA ASN A 108 -21.05 -20.93 1.16
C ASN A 108 -21.93 -22.14 0.82
N LYS A 109 -21.47 -23.02 -0.07
CA LYS A 109 -22.15 -24.29 -0.38
C LYS A 109 -22.10 -25.30 0.75
N SER A 110 -20.98 -25.35 1.48
CA SER A 110 -20.76 -26.31 2.58
C SER A 110 -21.41 -25.84 3.89
N PHE A 111 -21.52 -24.52 4.07
CA PHE A 111 -22.15 -23.86 5.19
C PHE A 111 -23.26 -22.92 4.70
N PRO A 112 -24.32 -23.46 4.06
CA PRO A 112 -25.44 -22.63 3.67
C PRO A 112 -26.06 -22.08 4.95
N SER A 113 -25.90 -20.79 5.20
CA SER A 113 -26.55 -20.15 6.33
C SER A 113 -28.06 -20.35 6.18
N ARG A 114 -28.71 -20.95 7.20
CA ARG A 114 -30.13 -20.69 7.39
C ARG A 114 -30.27 -19.18 7.61
N THR A 115 -31.06 -18.56 6.74
CA THR A 115 -31.41 -17.13 6.73
C THR A 115 -30.29 -16.22 6.22
N GLN A 116 -30.39 -15.88 4.94
CA GLN A 116 -30.01 -14.55 4.46
C GLN A 116 -30.78 -13.54 5.33
N ALA A 117 -30.18 -13.05 6.41
CA ALA A 117 -30.52 -11.71 6.85
C ALA A 117 -30.15 -10.83 5.65
N LYS A 118 -31.17 -10.39 4.91
CA LYS A 118 -31.04 -9.39 3.86
C LYS A 118 -30.11 -8.32 4.41
N VAL A 119 -28.93 -8.18 3.81
CA VAL A 119 -28.21 -6.92 3.88
C VAL A 119 -29.13 -5.96 3.15
N VAL A 120 -30.04 -5.33 3.91
CA VAL A 120 -30.61 -4.05 3.51
C VAL A 120 -29.37 -3.17 3.39
N ASP A 121 -29.12 -2.65 2.18
CA ASP A 121 -28.10 -1.62 1.94
C ASP A 121 -28.28 -0.55 3.01
N SER A 122 -27.45 -0.59 4.04
CA SER A 122 -27.56 0.29 5.19
C SER A 122 -26.95 1.64 4.87
N LEU A 123 -27.46 2.28 3.82
CA LEU A 123 -27.48 3.74 3.71
C LEU A 123 -28.52 4.35 4.67
N GLU A 124 -29.47 3.56 5.19
CA GLU A 124 -30.52 4.03 6.12
C GLU A 124 -30.17 3.93 7.63
N PHE A 125 -29.15 3.17 8.03
CA PHE A 125 -28.75 3.10 9.45
C PHE A 125 -27.94 4.30 9.95
N GLY A 126 -27.49 5.17 9.02
CA GLY A 126 -26.83 6.43 9.36
C GLY A 126 -27.79 7.51 9.83
N GLU A 127 -29.05 7.50 9.37
CA GLU A 127 -30.00 8.59 9.68
C GLU A 127 -30.79 8.36 10.97
N LEU A 128 -31.13 7.12 11.31
CA LEU A 128 -31.89 6.80 12.54
C LEU A 128 -31.10 7.04 13.84
N LYS A 129 -29.77 6.87 13.83
CA LYS A 129 -28.94 7.17 15.01
C LYS A 129 -28.61 8.66 15.19
N ILE A 130 -28.78 9.47 14.15
CA ILE A 130 -28.58 10.94 14.25
C ILE A 130 -29.86 11.61 14.77
N SER A 131 -31.05 11.08 14.47
CA SER A 131 -32.31 11.59 15.02
C SER A 131 -32.45 11.35 16.52
N GLU A 132 -31.94 10.23 17.06
CA GLU A 132 -31.98 9.98 18.51
C GLU A 132 -30.94 10.80 19.29
N PHE A 133 -29.81 11.16 18.68
CA PHE A 133 -28.82 12.03 19.34
C PHE A 133 -29.23 13.50 19.39
N LYS A 134 -30.09 13.96 18.45
CA LYS A 134 -30.63 15.33 18.44
C LYS A 134 -31.92 15.51 19.25
N ALA A 135 -32.59 14.42 19.63
CA ALA A 135 -33.82 14.47 20.44
C ALA A 135 -33.56 14.50 21.95
N GLY A 136 -32.31 14.31 22.41
CA GLY A 136 -31.93 14.29 23.82
C GLY A 136 -31.39 15.62 24.39
N VAL A 137 -31.56 16.75 23.69
CA VAL A 137 -31.23 18.08 24.22
C VAL A 137 -32.47 18.96 24.16
N LYS A 138 -33.25 18.88 25.25
CA LYS A 138 -34.33 19.76 25.75
C LYS A 138 -35.16 18.87 26.68
N GLU A 139 -35.29 19.06 27.98
CA GLU A 139 -34.92 20.09 28.96
C GLU A 139 -34.65 19.37 30.29
#